data_AF-A0A9D7HLA9-F1
#
_entry.id   AF-A0A9D7HLA9-F1
#
_cell.length_a   1.000
_cell.length_b   1.000
_cell.length_c   1.000
_cell.angle_alpha   90.00
_cell.angle_beta   90.00
_cell.angle_gamma   90.00
#
_symmetry.space_group_name_H-M   'P 1'
#
loop_
_entity.id
_entity.type
_entity.pdbx_description
1 polymer ?
#
loop_
_entity_poly.entity_id
_entity_poly.type
_entity_poly.pdbx_seq_one_letter_code
_entity_poly.pdbx_strand_id
1 'polypeptide(L)'
;MTEETELGADLANVSEGVLGELTKRVQDIDNNYRAVAEKMGQLYMCADENKVASLTRRLDKPMRNASDNEQTFSAILEELRMQANRSP
;
A
#
# COMPACT_ATOMS: atom_id res chain seq x y z
N MET A 1 -4.32 -3.31 -19.61
CA MET A 1 -4.02 -4.75 -19.40
C MET A 1 -2.54 -4.95 -19.69
N THR A 2 -1.68 -4.22 -18.97
CA THR A 2 -0.27 -4.01 -19.39
C THR A 2 0.71 -3.86 -18.23
N GLU A 3 0.34 -3.26 -17.09
CA GLU A 3 1.29 -3.04 -15.97
C GLU A 3 1.53 -4.28 -15.10
N GLU A 4 0.50 -5.07 -14.76
CA GLU A 4 0.66 -6.32 -13.99
C GLU A 4 1.55 -7.35 -14.71
N THR A 5 1.54 -7.31 -16.06
CA THR A 5 2.39 -8.17 -16.88
C THR A 5 3.85 -7.74 -16.96
N GLU A 6 4.15 -6.46 -16.72
CA GLU A 6 5.53 -5.94 -16.75
C GLU A 6 6.26 -6.21 -15.44
N LEU A 7 5.62 -5.89 -14.30
CA LEU A 7 6.24 -6.12 -12.98
C LEU A 7 6.54 -7.59 -12.73
N GLY A 8 5.60 -8.49 -13.04
CA GLY A 8 5.82 -9.94 -12.88
C GLY A 8 6.95 -10.48 -13.76
N ALA A 9 7.13 -9.94 -14.98
CA ALA A 9 8.21 -10.34 -15.89
C ALA A 9 9.58 -9.86 -15.41
N ASP A 10 9.65 -8.65 -14.85
CA ASP A 10 10.87 -8.12 -14.24
C ASP A 10 11.28 -8.96 -13.01
N LEU A 11 10.31 -9.28 -12.14
CA LEU A 11 10.54 -10.06 -10.93
C LEU A 11 10.98 -11.51 -11.22
N ALA A 12 10.52 -12.11 -12.33
CA ALA A 12 10.89 -13.47 -12.71
C ALA A 12 12.42 -13.66 -12.95
N ASN A 13 13.14 -12.57 -13.25
CA ASN A 13 14.58 -12.59 -13.47
C ASN A 13 15.41 -12.14 -12.25
N VAL A 14 14.75 -11.82 -11.14
CA VAL A 14 15.40 -11.37 -9.90
C VAL A 14 15.83 -12.58 -9.07
N SER A 15 17.03 -12.55 -8.50
CA SER A 15 17.49 -13.59 -7.59
C SER A 15 16.63 -13.65 -6.32
N GLU A 16 16.40 -14.85 -5.78
CA GLU A 16 15.60 -15.09 -4.57
C GLU A 16 16.00 -14.18 -3.40
N GLY A 17 17.30 -13.99 -3.15
CA GLY A 17 17.78 -13.14 -2.06
C GLY A 17 17.37 -11.66 -2.19
N VAL A 18 17.34 -11.14 -3.42
CA VAL A 18 16.87 -9.78 -3.70
C VAL A 18 15.35 -9.71 -3.59
N LEU A 19 14.64 -10.73 -4.08
CA LEU A 19 13.18 -10.81 -3.98
C LEU A 19 12.71 -10.86 -2.52
N GLY A 20 13.41 -11.60 -1.66
CA GLY A 20 13.16 -11.65 -0.22
C GLY A 20 13.37 -10.30 0.46
N GLU A 21 14.46 -9.58 0.14
CA GLU A 21 14.72 -8.24 0.70
C GLU A 21 13.68 -7.21 0.23
N LEU A 22 13.28 -7.24 -1.05
CA LEU A 22 12.21 -6.40 -1.58
C LEU A 22 10.89 -6.69 -0.87
N THR A 23 10.52 -7.96 -0.73
CA THR A 23 9.31 -8.40 -0.02
C THR A 23 9.29 -7.85 1.41
N LYS A 24 10.40 -7.97 2.13
CA LYS A 24 10.52 -7.45 3.50
C LYS A 24 10.32 -5.94 3.56
N ARG A 25 10.99 -5.18 2.69
CA ARG A 25 10.87 -3.72 2.65
C ARG A 25 9.47 -3.26 2.30
N VAL A 26 8.85 -3.88 1.30
CA VAL A 26 7.48 -3.57 0.90
C VAL A 26 6.51 -3.92 2.01
N GLN A 27 6.71 -5.04 2.74
CA GLN A 27 5.89 -5.38 3.91
C GLN A 27 5.98 -4.32 5.02
N ASP A 28 7.18 -3.81 5.31
CA ASP A 28 7.36 -2.74 6.30
C ASP A 28 6.64 -1.45 5.88
N ILE A 29 6.69 -1.12 4.59
CA ILE A 29 5.99 0.04 4.02
C ILE A 29 4.46 -0.15 4.06
N ASP A 30 3.97 -1.32 3.64
CA ASP A 30 2.54 -1.69 3.69
C ASP A 30 1.96 -1.55 5.10
N ASN A 31 2.68 -2.07 6.11
CA ASN A 31 2.29 -1.94 7.52
C ASN A 31 2.19 -0.47 7.95
N ASN A 32 3.13 0.37 7.51
CA ASN A 32 3.12 1.80 7.81
C ASN A 32 1.94 2.52 7.14
N TYR A 33 1.65 2.24 5.87
CA TYR A 33 0.52 2.85 5.18
C TYR A 33 -0.82 2.40 5.74
N ARG A 34 -0.95 1.13 6.15
CA ARG A 34 -2.13 0.66 6.89
C ARG A 34 -2.36 1.46 8.17
N ALA A 35 -1.31 1.67 8.97
CA ALA A 35 -1.40 2.49 10.17
C ALA A 35 -1.72 3.96 9.88
N VAL A 36 -1.22 4.51 8.78
CA VAL A 36 -1.55 5.88 8.34
C VAL A 36 -3.01 5.98 7.90
N ALA A 37 -3.50 5.04 7.08
CA ALA A 37 -4.88 5.01 6.62
C ALA A 37 -5.87 4.91 7.79
N GLU A 38 -5.58 4.06 8.78
CA GLU A 38 -6.38 3.94 10.00
C GLU A 38 -6.43 5.27 10.78
N LYS A 39 -5.27 5.87 11.06
CA LYS A 39 -5.20 7.16 11.79
C LYS A 39 -5.88 8.29 11.03
N MET A 40 -5.76 8.32 9.70
CA MET A 40 -6.44 9.30 8.86
C MET A 40 -7.96 9.12 8.90
N GLY A 41 -8.45 7.87 8.88
CA GLY A 41 -9.87 7.57 9.07
C GLY A 41 -10.38 8.03 10.43
N GLN A 42 -9.64 7.73 11.51
CA GLN A 42 -9.98 8.18 12.86
C GLN A 42 -10.04 9.71 12.98
N LEU A 43 -9.06 10.42 12.40
CA LEU A 43 -9.05 11.89 12.39
C LEU A 43 -10.21 12.46 11.57
N TYR A 44 -10.51 11.86 10.42
CA TYR A 44 -11.64 12.26 9.59
C TYR A 44 -12.97 12.11 10.34
N MET A 45 -13.19 10.95 10.96
CA MET A 45 -14.39 10.69 11.77
C MET A 45 -14.51 11.68 12.93
N CYS A 46 -13.42 11.92 13.66
CA CYS A 46 -13.41 12.90 14.75
C CYS A 46 -13.79 14.32 14.26
N ALA A 47 -13.25 14.75 13.12
CA ALA A 47 -13.60 16.06 12.54
C ALA A 47 -15.07 16.13 12.10
N ASP A 48 -15.59 15.06 11.52
CA ASP A 48 -16.99 14.94 11.09
C ASP A 48 -17.98 14.95 12.27
N GLU A 49 -17.71 14.14 13.31
CA GLU A 49 -18.50 14.07 14.55
C GLU A 49 -18.57 15.42 15.27
N ASN A 50 -17.49 16.20 15.23
CA ASN A 50 -17.41 17.55 15.80
C ASN A 50 -17.89 18.64 14.82
N LYS A 51 -18.44 18.28 13.66
CA LYS A 51 -19.00 19.18 12.64
C LYS A 51 -17.99 20.22 12.12
N VAL A 52 -16.71 19.90 12.12
CA VAL A 52 -15.64 20.77 11.60
C VAL A 52 -15.51 20.60 10.09
N ALA A 53 -16.55 20.99 9.36
CA ALA A 53 -16.68 20.72 7.92
C ALA A 53 -15.53 21.30 7.06
N SER A 54 -14.87 22.38 7.50
CA SER A 54 -13.69 22.92 6.83
C SER A 54 -12.47 22.00 6.95
N LEU A 55 -12.32 21.30 8.07
CA LEU A 55 -11.26 20.32 8.28
C LEU A 55 -11.58 19.02 7.55
N THR A 56 -12.79 18.49 7.67
CA THR A 56 -13.23 17.28 6.93
C THR A 56 -12.97 17.41 5.43
N ARG A 57 -13.36 18.54 4.81
CA ARG A 57 -13.05 18.81 3.38
C ARG A 57 -11.56 18.88 3.05
N ARG A 58 -10.72 19.35 3.98
CA ARG A 58 -9.26 19.37 3.81
C ARG A 58 -8.65 17.98 3.98
N LEU A 59 -9.30 17.11 4.75
CA LEU A 59 -8.87 15.73 5.00
C LEU A 59 -9.31 14.76 3.90
N ASP A 60 -10.34 15.05 3.11
CA ASP A 60 -10.84 14.19 2.02
C ASP A 60 -9.73 13.66 1.09
N LYS A 61 -8.85 14.55 0.61
CA LYS A 61 -7.77 14.16 -0.30
C LYS A 61 -6.68 13.36 0.42
N PRO A 62 -6.14 13.83 1.57
CA PRO A 62 -5.21 13.03 2.37
C PRO A 62 -5.73 11.64 2.76
N MET A 63 -7.01 11.51 3.14
CA MET A 63 -7.62 10.24 3.53
C MET A 63 -7.72 9.28 2.34
N ARG A 64 -8.18 9.76 1.16
CA ARG A 64 -8.16 8.97 -0.08
C ARG A 64 -6.76 8.54 -0.46
N ASN A 65 -5.80 9.47 -0.46
CA ASN A 65 -4.40 9.15 -0.75
C ASN A 65 -3.84 8.08 0.21
N ALA A 66 -4.18 8.13 1.50
CA ALA A 66 -3.74 7.12 2.46
C ALA A 66 -4.32 5.73 2.15
N SER A 67 -5.60 5.66 1.78
CA SER A 67 -6.26 4.43 1.32
C SER A 67 -5.66 3.91 0.01
N ASP A 68 -5.47 4.79 -0.97
CA ASP A 68 -4.93 4.41 -2.29
C ASP A 68 -3.49 3.87 -2.16
N ASN A 69 -2.68 4.49 -1.31
CA ASN A 69 -1.32 4.03 -1.03
C ASN A 69 -1.32 2.67 -0.31
N GLU A 70 -2.18 2.48 0.70
CA GLU A 70 -2.31 1.21 1.41
C GLU A 70 -2.65 0.06 0.45
N GLN A 71 -3.66 0.27 -0.41
CA GLN A 71 -4.05 -0.71 -1.43
C GLN A 71 -2.93 -0.98 -2.43
N THR A 72 -2.23 0.07 -2.87
CA THR A 72 -1.11 -0.05 -3.81
C THR A 72 0.01 -0.91 -3.22
N PHE A 73 0.43 -0.64 -1.98
CA PHE A 73 1.51 -1.40 -1.35
C PHE A 73 1.09 -2.84 -1.00
N SER A 74 -0.17 -3.05 -0.61
CA SER A 74 -0.72 -4.40 -0.43
C SER A 74 -0.69 -5.20 -1.73
N ALA A 75 -1.05 -4.60 -2.88
CA ALA A 75 -1.01 -5.26 -4.18
C ALA A 75 0.43 -5.60 -4.62
N ILE A 76 1.38 -4.67 -4.45
CA ILE A 76 2.81 -4.91 -4.75
C ILE A 76 3.35 -6.04 -3.87
N LEU A 77 3.02 -6.04 -2.58
CA LEU A 77 3.45 -7.08 -1.64
C LEU A 77 2.95 -8.47 -2.06
N GLU A 78 1.70 -8.55 -2.50
CA GLU A 78 1.11 -9.79 -2.94
C GLU A 78 1.78 -10.33 -4.21
N GLU A 79 2.05 -9.47 -5.20
CA GLU A 79 2.79 -9.87 -6.40
C GLU A 79 4.19 -10.40 -6.06
N LEU A 80 4.94 -9.70 -5.17
CA LEU A 80 6.26 -10.15 -4.73
C LEU A 80 6.21 -11.55 -4.08
N ARG A 81 5.18 -11.81 -3.26
CA ARG A 81 4.96 -13.13 -2.63
C ARG A 81 4.61 -14.20 -3.64
N MET A 82 3.75 -13.88 -4.62
CA MET A 82 3.42 -14.82 -5.69
C MET A 82 4.66 -15.22 -6.48
N GLN A 83 5.56 -14.28 -6.78
CA GLN A 83 6.79 -14.58 -7.49
C GLN A 83 7.77 -15.41 -6.63
N ALA A 84 7.90 -15.08 -5.34
CA ALA A 84 8.76 -15.84 -4.43
C ALA A 84 8.30 -17.30 -4.29
N ASN A 85 6.99 -17.55 -4.31
CA ASN A 85 6.43 -18.89 -4.28
C ASN A 85 6.51 -19.64 -5.63
N ARG A 86 6.84 -18.95 -6.73
CA ARG A 86 7.01 -19.54 -8.08
C ARG A 86 8.45 -19.91 -8.39
N SER A 87 9.42 -19.29 -7.73
CA SER A 87 10.84 -19.67 -7.83
C SER A 87 11.07 -20.98 -7.06
N PRO A 88 11.52 -22.07 -7.71
CA PRO A 88 11.74 -23.38 -7.07
C PRO A 88 12.97 -23.42 -6.17
#